data_AF-A0A936Q6K3-F1
#
_entry.id   AF-A0A936Q6K3-F1
#
_cell.length_a   1.000
_cell.length_b   1.000
_cell.length_c   1.000
_cell.angle_alpha   90.00
_cell.angle_beta   90.00
_cell.angle_gamma   90.00
#
_symmetry.space_group_name_H-M   'P 1'
#
loop_
_entity.id
_entity.type
_entity.pdbx_description
1 polymer ?
#
loop_
_entity_poly.entity_id
_entity_poly.type
_entity_poly.pdbx_seq_one_letter_code
_entity_poly.pdbx_strand_id
1 'polypeptide(L)'
;MKRFSIMRHTLPALLIALVAAAPCFAQDATASSAEDKAQALALVKQLEDDPLASGAENARQWLTNFIVNAPDLFISTCPELLEPLNGQGRNGAPEIIGQLYFGNAAWAIQNPDKAADREAIFVGGLESTIRLYESLLKQKPRWRWPLLDDLRSRVKKGTIAEYVRDNVGKCQ
;
A
#
# COMPACT_ATOMS: atom_id res chain seq x y z
N MET A 1 64.20 -20.91 54.22
CA MET A 1 62.79 -20.72 53.80
C MET A 1 62.65 -19.35 53.13
N LYS A 2 62.20 -19.37 51.87
CA LYS A 2 61.41 -18.36 51.11
C LYS A 2 61.79 -16.87 51.18
N ARG A 3 62.66 -16.51 50.22
CA ARG A 3 62.75 -15.30 49.37
C ARG A 3 61.69 -14.19 49.55
N PHE A 4 62.18 -12.99 49.88
CA PHE A 4 61.56 -11.70 49.62
C PHE A 4 61.91 -11.24 48.20
N SER A 5 60.91 -10.81 47.42
CA SER A 5 61.12 -9.78 46.39
C SER A 5 59.78 -9.16 46.00
N ILE A 6 59.66 -7.85 46.27
CA ILE A 6 58.52 -7.00 45.92
C ILE A 6 58.78 -6.51 44.50
N MET A 7 57.96 -6.94 43.53
CA MET A 7 58.04 -6.47 42.15
C MET A 7 56.92 -5.46 41.87
N ARG A 8 57.34 -4.22 41.62
CA ARG A 8 56.53 -3.09 41.12
C ARG A 8 56.05 -3.40 39.70
N HIS A 9 54.75 -3.42 39.46
CA HIS A 9 54.18 -3.26 38.12
C HIS A 9 53.03 -2.25 38.15
N THR A 10 53.33 -1.06 37.66
CA THR A 10 52.37 -0.01 37.26
C THR A 10 51.70 -0.44 35.96
N LEU A 11 50.39 -0.67 35.97
CA LEU A 11 49.59 -0.90 34.76
C LEU A 11 48.93 0.43 34.34
N PRO A 12 49.14 0.93 33.11
CA PRO A 12 48.36 2.06 32.60
C PRO A 12 47.03 1.53 32.05
N ALA A 13 45.92 2.08 32.54
CA ALA A 13 44.57 1.79 32.04
C ALA A 13 44.37 2.45 30.66
N LEU A 14 44.34 1.64 29.60
CA LEU A 14 44.01 2.07 28.25
C LEU A 14 42.48 2.06 28.09
N LEU A 15 41.84 3.23 28.24
CA LEU A 15 40.44 3.45 27.91
C LEU A 15 40.27 3.50 26.39
N ILE A 16 39.86 2.38 25.79
CA ILE A 16 39.39 2.32 24.41
C ILE A 16 38.00 2.95 24.37
N ALA A 17 37.91 4.18 23.85
CA ALA A 17 36.65 4.83 23.52
C ALA A 17 36.00 4.10 22.34
N LEU A 18 34.94 3.34 22.63
CA LEU A 18 34.12 2.66 21.63
C LEU A 18 33.28 3.72 20.90
N VAL A 19 33.76 4.19 19.75
CA VAL A 19 32.98 5.03 18.84
C VAL A 19 31.82 4.17 18.33
N ALA A 20 30.60 4.46 18.78
CA ALA A 20 29.39 3.89 18.24
C ALA A 20 29.26 4.34 16.78
N ALA A 21 29.66 3.49 15.85
CA ALA A 21 29.30 3.62 14.44
C ALA A 21 27.79 3.40 14.34
N ALA A 22 27.02 4.49 14.40
CA ALA A 22 25.64 4.46 13.95
C ALA A 22 25.69 4.13 12.44
N PRO A 23 25.09 3.02 11.98
CA PRO A 23 24.98 2.78 10.56
C PRO A 23 24.11 3.90 9.97
N CYS A 24 24.75 4.78 9.21
CA CYS A 24 24.05 5.68 8.32
C CYS A 24 23.43 4.77 7.26
N PHE A 25 22.14 4.43 7.41
CA PHE A 25 21.38 3.83 6.34
C PHE A 25 21.36 4.86 5.22
N ALA A 26 22.24 4.71 4.24
CA ALA A 26 22.07 5.37 2.96
C ALA A 26 20.70 4.93 2.45
N GLN A 27 19.73 5.85 2.45
CA GLN A 27 18.47 5.63 1.72
C GLN A 27 18.87 5.50 0.26
N ASP A 28 18.90 4.27 -0.24
CA ASP A 28 18.98 4.01 -1.66
C ASP A 28 17.83 4.78 -2.31
N ALA A 29 18.15 5.82 -3.08
CA ALA A 29 17.18 6.67 -3.78
C ALA A 29 16.35 5.90 -4.83
N THR A 30 16.53 4.57 -4.91
CA THR A 30 15.87 3.64 -5.81
C THR A 30 14.63 3.00 -5.21
N ALA A 31 14.33 3.20 -3.91
CA ALA A 31 13.15 2.65 -3.24
C ALA A 31 12.43 3.68 -2.36
N SER A 32 11.09 3.63 -2.33
CA SER A 32 10.30 4.39 -1.37
C SER A 32 10.59 3.96 0.07
N SER A 33 10.53 4.93 0.99
CA SER A 33 10.81 4.70 2.40
C SER A 33 9.79 3.75 3.04
N ALA A 34 10.21 3.03 4.09
CA ALA A 34 9.30 2.19 4.86
C ALA A 34 8.18 2.98 5.54
N GLU A 35 8.47 4.23 5.95
CA GLU A 35 7.49 5.14 6.56
C GLU A 35 6.41 5.54 5.54
N ASP A 36 6.81 5.94 4.33
CA ASP A 36 5.85 6.28 3.28
C ASP A 36 4.98 5.07 2.90
N LYS A 37 5.58 3.88 2.77
CA LYS A 37 4.83 2.64 2.50
C LYS A 37 3.84 2.35 3.62
N ALA A 38 4.23 2.48 4.89
CA ALA A 38 3.35 2.28 6.02
C ALA A 38 2.20 3.31 6.05
N GLN A 39 2.49 4.58 5.74
CA GLN A 39 1.48 5.62 5.62
C GLN A 39 0.51 5.34 4.48
N ALA A 40 0.98 4.87 3.33
CA ALA A 40 0.13 4.49 2.21
C ALA A 40 -0.86 3.38 2.61
N LEU A 41 -0.38 2.34 3.28
CA LEU A 41 -1.24 1.26 3.77
C LEU A 41 -2.30 1.76 4.77
N ALA A 42 -1.91 2.65 5.68
CA ALA A 42 -2.83 3.23 6.66
C ALA A 42 -3.92 4.08 6.00
N LEU A 43 -3.55 4.92 5.03
CA LEU A 43 -4.51 5.77 4.32
C LEU A 43 -5.45 4.97 3.41
N VAL A 44 -4.95 3.91 2.76
CA VAL A 44 -5.80 2.97 2.00
C VAL A 44 -6.85 2.37 2.92
N LYS A 45 -6.44 1.87 4.09
CA LYS A 45 -7.37 1.29 5.07
C LYS A 45 -8.37 2.32 5.60
N GLN A 46 -7.93 3.56 5.85
CA GLN A 46 -8.81 4.65 6.26
C GLN A 46 -9.90 4.91 5.22
N LEU A 47 -9.55 4.95 3.93
CA LEU A 47 -10.51 5.17 2.85
C LEU A 47 -11.47 3.99 2.66
N GLU A 48 -11.00 2.76 2.88
CA GLU A 48 -11.85 1.57 2.89
C GLU A 48 -12.90 1.61 4.02
N ASP A 49 -12.53 2.12 5.20
CA ASP A 49 -13.40 2.16 6.37
C ASP A 49 -14.39 3.33 6.35
N ASP A 50 -13.91 4.53 6.01
CA ASP A 50 -14.73 5.74 5.93
C ASP A 50 -14.34 6.62 4.72
N PRO A 51 -14.90 6.33 3.54
CA PRO A 51 -14.52 7.02 2.30
C PRO A 51 -14.93 8.50 2.28
N LEU A 52 -15.83 8.96 3.15
CA LEU A 52 -16.33 10.34 3.14
C LEU A 52 -15.93 11.11 4.41
N ALA A 53 -14.96 10.58 5.18
CA ALA A 53 -14.38 11.30 6.32
C ALA A 53 -13.83 12.67 5.89
N SER A 54 -13.80 13.64 6.83
CA SER A 54 -13.35 15.02 6.55
C SER A 54 -11.91 15.13 6.01
N GLY A 55 -11.06 14.14 6.26
CA GLY A 55 -9.69 14.06 5.74
C GLY A 55 -9.52 13.18 4.49
N ALA A 56 -10.59 12.62 3.94
CA ALA A 56 -10.51 11.63 2.87
C ALA A 56 -9.96 12.22 1.56
N GLU A 57 -10.23 13.49 1.25
CA GLU A 57 -9.65 14.16 0.08
C GLU A 57 -8.12 14.28 0.19
N ASN A 58 -7.62 14.76 1.34
CA ASN A 58 -6.18 14.85 1.60
C ASN A 58 -5.50 13.48 1.55
N ALA A 59 -6.16 12.43 2.07
CA ALA A 59 -5.67 11.06 2.00
C ALA A 59 -5.49 10.60 0.54
N ARG A 60 -6.48 10.84 -0.32
CA ARG A 60 -6.39 10.49 -1.75
C ARG A 60 -5.31 11.29 -2.46
N GLN A 61 -5.19 12.58 -2.18
CA GLN A 61 -4.16 13.43 -2.76
C GLN A 61 -2.76 12.95 -2.37
N TRP A 62 -2.55 12.64 -1.09
CA TRP A 62 -1.27 12.11 -0.61
C TRP A 62 -0.96 10.76 -1.28
N LEU A 63 -1.92 9.83 -1.34
CA LEU A 63 -1.74 8.52 -1.97
C LEU A 63 -1.41 8.65 -3.45
N THR A 64 -2.08 9.57 -4.15
CA THR A 64 -1.82 9.83 -5.57
C THR A 64 -0.39 10.32 -5.76
N ASN A 65 0.04 11.31 -4.96
CA ASN A 65 1.41 11.84 -5.03
C ASN A 65 2.44 10.77 -4.69
N PHE A 66 2.20 9.96 -3.66
CA PHE A 66 3.09 8.87 -3.29
C PHE A 66 3.25 7.85 -4.43
N ILE A 67 2.14 7.34 -4.98
CA ILE A 67 2.18 6.33 -6.05
C ILE A 67 2.86 6.85 -7.31
N VAL A 68 2.62 8.11 -7.68
CA VAL A 68 3.23 8.72 -8.87
C VAL A 68 4.74 8.92 -8.72
N ASN A 69 5.23 9.18 -7.51
CA ASN A 69 6.63 9.51 -7.26
C ASN A 69 7.44 8.37 -6.63
N ALA A 70 6.82 7.24 -6.29
CA ALA A 70 7.48 6.07 -5.74
C ALA A 70 8.34 5.38 -6.81
N PRO A 71 9.68 5.36 -6.68
CA PRO A 71 10.57 4.83 -7.72
C PRO A 71 10.50 3.30 -7.88
N ASP A 72 9.94 2.61 -6.90
CA ASP A 72 9.84 1.14 -6.83
C ASP A 72 8.40 0.61 -6.91
N LEU A 73 7.40 1.48 -7.18
CA LEU A 73 6.01 1.07 -7.36
C LEU A 73 5.56 1.27 -8.81
N PHE A 74 5.47 0.17 -9.55
CA PHE A 74 4.97 0.17 -10.93
C PHE A 74 3.52 -0.30 -10.96
N ILE A 75 2.59 0.63 -10.74
CA ILE A 75 1.15 0.32 -10.71
C ILE A 75 0.54 0.49 -12.09
N SER A 76 0.10 -0.62 -12.67
CA SER A 76 -0.67 -0.61 -13.92
C SER A 76 -2.08 -0.06 -13.69
N THR A 77 -2.57 0.64 -14.71
CA THR A 77 -3.95 1.09 -14.80
C THR A 77 -4.76 0.12 -15.66
N CYS A 78 -6.06 0.01 -15.41
CA CYS A 78 -6.96 -0.89 -16.14
C CYS A 78 -8.40 -0.39 -15.97
N PRO A 79 -8.73 0.75 -16.58
CA PRO A 79 -10.04 1.37 -16.45
C PRO A 79 -11.19 0.44 -16.89
N GLU A 80 -10.93 -0.52 -17.77
CA GLU A 80 -11.90 -1.50 -18.26
C GLU A 80 -12.46 -2.39 -17.13
N LEU A 81 -11.74 -2.59 -16.02
CA LEU A 81 -12.25 -3.35 -14.88
C LEU A 81 -13.46 -2.68 -14.19
N LEU A 82 -13.61 -1.37 -14.37
CA LEU A 82 -14.68 -0.55 -13.79
C LEU A 82 -15.39 0.28 -14.87
N GLU A 83 -15.42 -0.19 -16.12
CA GLU A 83 -15.89 0.55 -17.31
C GLU A 83 -17.14 1.43 -17.09
N PRO A 84 -18.25 0.94 -16.47
CA PRO A 84 -19.47 1.72 -16.29
C PRO A 84 -19.31 2.96 -15.39
N LEU A 85 -18.24 3.04 -14.60
CA LEU A 85 -17.92 4.16 -13.72
C LEU A 85 -17.01 5.18 -14.40
N ASN A 86 -16.31 4.81 -15.48
CA ASN A 86 -15.33 5.69 -16.09
C ASN A 86 -15.96 6.98 -16.60
N GLY A 87 -15.32 8.11 -16.28
CA GLY A 87 -15.81 9.45 -16.63
C GLY A 87 -17.08 9.88 -15.89
N GLN A 88 -17.61 9.06 -14.98
CA GLN A 88 -18.80 9.41 -14.20
C GLN A 88 -18.40 10.27 -12.99
N GLY A 89 -19.02 11.45 -12.84
CA GLY A 89 -18.86 12.32 -11.66
C GLY A 89 -19.90 12.10 -10.57
N ARG A 90 -20.65 10.99 -10.60
CA ARG A 90 -21.79 10.73 -9.73
C ARG A 90 -21.58 9.50 -8.86
N ASN A 91 -22.37 9.39 -7.78
CA ASN A 91 -22.46 8.19 -6.95
C ASN A 91 -21.09 7.64 -6.49
N GLY A 92 -20.16 8.55 -6.17
CA GLY A 92 -18.82 8.21 -5.68
C GLY A 92 -17.90 7.56 -6.72
N ALA A 93 -18.21 7.63 -8.02
CA ALA A 93 -17.39 6.99 -9.05
C ALA A 93 -15.90 7.40 -9.04
N PRO A 94 -15.53 8.69 -8.87
CA PRO A 94 -14.13 9.08 -8.76
C PRO A 94 -13.41 8.42 -7.57
N GLU A 95 -14.08 8.34 -6.42
CA GLU A 95 -13.54 7.73 -5.21
C GLU A 95 -13.36 6.22 -5.37
N ILE A 96 -14.32 5.55 -6.02
CA ILE A 96 -14.28 4.12 -6.28
C ILE A 96 -13.18 3.78 -7.30
N ILE A 97 -13.08 4.55 -8.39
CA ILE A 97 -12.02 4.36 -9.38
C ILE A 97 -10.65 4.59 -8.73
N GLY A 98 -10.46 5.69 -8.02
CA GLY A 98 -9.20 5.97 -7.32
C GLY A 98 -8.80 4.85 -6.35
N GLN A 99 -9.77 4.24 -5.67
CA GLN A 99 -9.51 3.15 -4.75
C GLN A 99 -8.91 1.91 -5.43
N LEU A 100 -9.25 1.62 -6.68
CA LEU A 100 -8.60 0.52 -7.41
C LEU A 100 -7.10 0.76 -7.50
N TYR A 101 -6.67 1.98 -7.78
CA TYR A 101 -5.25 2.35 -7.86
C TYR A 101 -4.57 2.29 -6.49
N PHE A 102 -5.23 2.81 -5.46
CA PHE A 102 -4.68 2.79 -4.10
C PHE A 102 -4.58 1.37 -3.55
N GLY A 103 -5.58 0.54 -3.80
CA GLY A 103 -5.60 -0.87 -3.44
C GLY A 103 -4.53 -1.68 -4.18
N ASN A 104 -4.32 -1.42 -5.48
CA ASN A 104 -3.23 -2.02 -6.25
C ASN A 104 -1.86 -1.70 -5.61
N ALA A 105 -1.63 -0.43 -5.26
CA ALA A 105 -0.40 -0.01 -4.59
C ALA A 105 -0.23 -0.68 -3.23
N ALA A 106 -1.28 -0.71 -2.41
CA ALA A 106 -1.25 -1.37 -1.11
C ALA A 106 -0.92 -2.87 -1.23
N TRP A 107 -1.52 -3.56 -2.22
CA TRP A 107 -1.23 -4.96 -2.48
C TRP A 107 0.22 -5.18 -2.89
N ALA A 108 0.75 -4.36 -3.81
CA ALA A 108 2.15 -4.45 -4.25
C ALA A 108 3.15 -4.20 -3.10
N ILE A 109 2.86 -3.23 -2.22
CA ILE A 109 3.66 -2.96 -1.02
C ILE A 109 3.68 -4.18 -0.08
N GLN A 110 2.54 -4.85 0.08
CA GLN A 110 2.41 -6.02 0.97
C GLN A 110 2.98 -7.30 0.35
N ASN A 111 3.13 -7.37 -0.98
CA ASN A 111 3.57 -8.54 -1.73
C ASN A 111 4.71 -8.18 -2.70
N PRO A 112 5.88 -7.70 -2.20
CA PRO A 112 6.95 -7.19 -3.05
C PRO A 112 7.52 -8.23 -4.00
N ASP A 113 7.49 -9.52 -3.63
CA ASP A 113 7.91 -10.66 -4.46
C ASP A 113 6.98 -10.92 -5.65
N LYS A 114 5.77 -10.35 -5.61
CA LYS A 114 4.74 -10.51 -6.65
C LYS A 114 4.34 -9.17 -7.28
N ALA A 115 5.10 -8.11 -7.08
CA ALA A 115 4.79 -6.78 -7.63
C ALA A 115 4.80 -6.73 -9.18
N ALA A 116 5.27 -7.79 -9.86
CA ALA A 116 5.17 -7.93 -11.32
C ALA A 116 3.93 -8.74 -11.77
N ASP A 117 3.19 -9.36 -10.86
CA ASP A 117 1.97 -10.12 -11.15
C ASP A 117 0.78 -9.16 -11.28
N ARG A 118 0.56 -8.69 -12.52
CA ARG A 118 -0.49 -7.73 -12.84
C ARG A 118 -1.88 -8.23 -12.46
N GLU A 119 -2.16 -9.52 -12.63
CA GLU A 119 -3.48 -10.09 -12.30
C GLU A 119 -3.70 -10.08 -10.78
N ALA A 120 -2.71 -10.53 -10.02
CA ALA A 120 -2.80 -10.56 -8.56
C ALA A 120 -2.93 -9.14 -7.96
N ILE A 121 -2.23 -8.16 -8.53
CA ILE A 121 -2.38 -6.74 -8.17
C ILE A 121 -3.83 -6.29 -8.34
N PHE A 122 -4.45 -6.53 -9.51
CA PHE A 122 -5.83 -6.11 -9.75
C PHE A 122 -6.85 -6.86 -8.92
N VAL A 123 -6.58 -8.13 -8.57
CA VAL A 123 -7.40 -8.85 -7.58
C VAL A 123 -7.39 -8.10 -6.25
N GLY A 124 -6.21 -7.77 -5.72
CA GLY A 124 -6.06 -7.04 -4.47
C GLY A 124 -6.71 -5.64 -4.51
N GLY A 125 -6.53 -4.92 -5.62
CA GLY A 125 -7.15 -3.60 -5.83
C GLY A 125 -8.66 -3.64 -5.92
N LEU A 126 -9.25 -4.63 -6.61
CA LEU A 126 -10.70 -4.79 -6.64
C LEU A 126 -11.25 -5.18 -5.28
N GLU A 127 -10.58 -6.05 -4.52
CA GLU A 127 -10.98 -6.36 -3.15
C GLU A 127 -10.98 -5.11 -2.25
N SER A 128 -9.97 -4.25 -2.38
CA SER A 128 -9.91 -2.95 -1.70
C SER A 128 -11.06 -2.03 -2.12
N THR A 129 -11.32 -1.94 -3.42
CA THR A 129 -12.41 -1.17 -4.00
C THR A 129 -13.77 -1.61 -3.45
N ILE A 130 -13.98 -2.92 -3.31
CA ILE A 130 -15.20 -3.49 -2.75
C ILE A 130 -15.35 -3.18 -1.26
N ARG A 131 -14.27 -3.21 -0.46
CA ARG A 131 -14.33 -2.78 0.95
C ARG A 131 -14.77 -1.32 1.07
N LEU A 132 -14.17 -0.43 0.27
CA LEU A 132 -14.61 0.97 0.20
C LEU A 132 -16.07 1.11 -0.23
N TYR A 133 -16.48 0.40 -1.28
CA TYR A 133 -17.85 0.47 -1.79
C TYR A 133 -18.88 0.00 -0.75
N GLU A 134 -18.56 -1.05 0.01
CA GLU A 134 -19.42 -1.51 1.11
C GLU A 134 -19.58 -0.44 2.19
N SER A 135 -18.52 0.26 2.57
CA SER A 135 -18.57 1.39 3.51
C SER A 135 -19.33 2.59 2.93
N LEU A 136 -19.13 2.89 1.65
CA LEU A 136 -19.83 3.95 0.93
C LEU A 136 -21.35 3.71 0.91
N LEU A 137 -21.79 2.47 0.67
CA LEU A 137 -23.21 2.12 0.65
C LEU A 137 -23.88 2.21 2.02
N LYS A 138 -23.15 2.03 3.12
CA LYS A 138 -23.69 2.26 4.48
C LYS A 138 -24.08 3.73 4.67
N GLN A 139 -23.28 4.65 4.11
CA GLN A 139 -23.51 6.09 4.23
C GLN A 139 -24.45 6.64 3.16
N LYS A 140 -24.35 6.12 1.93
CA LYS A 140 -25.09 6.57 0.74
C LYS A 140 -25.72 5.38 0.00
N PRO A 141 -26.81 4.78 0.53
CA PRO A 141 -27.42 3.58 -0.07
C PRO A 141 -27.90 3.72 -1.51
N ARG A 142 -28.11 4.96 -1.98
CA ARG A 142 -28.56 5.28 -3.36
C ARG A 142 -27.41 5.31 -4.38
N TRP A 143 -26.15 5.30 -3.93
CA TRP A 143 -24.96 5.32 -4.80
C TRP A 143 -24.57 3.93 -5.30
N ARG A 144 -25.57 3.09 -5.58
CA ARG A 144 -25.37 1.72 -6.03
C ARG A 144 -24.94 1.66 -7.49
N TRP A 145 -24.06 0.71 -7.76
CA TRP A 145 -23.62 0.35 -9.11
C TRP A 145 -23.86 -1.15 -9.32
N PRO A 146 -24.61 -1.55 -10.37
CA PRO A 146 -24.84 -2.97 -10.65
C PRO A 146 -23.55 -3.79 -10.80
N LEU A 147 -22.54 -3.22 -11.46
CA LEU A 147 -21.22 -3.85 -11.58
C LEU A 147 -20.59 -4.14 -10.21
N LEU A 148 -20.57 -3.16 -9.30
CA LEU A 148 -19.94 -3.35 -8.00
C LEU A 148 -20.74 -4.30 -7.10
N ASP A 149 -22.07 -4.36 -7.26
CA ASP A 149 -22.89 -5.37 -6.59
C ASP A 149 -22.54 -6.80 -7.07
N ASP A 150 -22.25 -7.00 -8.37
CA ASP A 150 -21.73 -8.25 -8.92
C ASP A 150 -20.33 -8.58 -8.40
N LEU A 151 -19.39 -7.63 -8.50
CA LEU A 151 -18.02 -7.81 -8.02
C LEU A 151 -17.97 -8.14 -6.51
N ARG A 152 -18.80 -7.49 -5.70
CA ARG A 152 -18.96 -7.84 -4.28
C ARG A 152 -19.44 -9.29 -4.09
N SER A 153 -20.35 -9.78 -4.93
CA SER A 153 -20.73 -11.20 -4.91
C SER A 153 -19.56 -12.11 -5.29
N ARG A 154 -18.71 -11.71 -6.24
CA ARG A 154 -17.56 -12.51 -6.66
C ARG A 154 -16.48 -12.59 -5.59
N VAL A 155 -16.18 -11.49 -4.90
CA VAL A 155 -15.29 -11.47 -3.74
C VAL A 155 -15.79 -12.46 -2.67
N LYS A 156 -17.08 -12.41 -2.32
CA LYS A 156 -17.66 -13.35 -1.33
C LYS A 156 -17.59 -14.82 -1.74
N LYS A 157 -17.62 -15.08 -3.05
CA LYS A 157 -17.53 -16.44 -3.62
C LYS A 157 -16.10 -16.89 -3.92
N GLY A 158 -15.09 -16.04 -3.73
CA GLY A 158 -13.70 -16.33 -4.10
C GLY A 158 -13.44 -16.39 -5.60
N THR A 159 -14.30 -15.75 -6.42
CA THR A 159 -14.26 -15.82 -7.90
C THR A 159 -13.83 -14.49 -8.55
N ILE A 160 -13.28 -13.56 -7.76
CA ILE A 160 -12.85 -12.26 -8.26
C ILE A 160 -11.67 -12.37 -9.25
N ALA A 161 -10.79 -13.37 -9.05
CA ALA A 161 -9.66 -13.63 -9.95
C ALA A 161 -10.10 -14.07 -11.35
N GLU A 162 -11.25 -14.73 -11.50
CA GLU A 162 -11.83 -15.05 -12.81
C GLU A 162 -12.25 -13.78 -13.54
N TYR A 163 -12.94 -12.87 -12.84
CA TYR A 163 -13.31 -11.57 -13.41
C TYR A 163 -12.10 -10.78 -13.88
N VAL A 164 -11.02 -10.75 -13.09
CA VAL A 164 -9.78 -10.07 -13.49
C VAL A 164 -9.20 -10.70 -14.76
N ARG A 165 -9.02 -12.03 -14.79
CA ARG A 165 -8.48 -12.73 -15.96
C ARG A 165 -9.27 -12.47 -17.24
N ASP A 166 -10.59 -12.49 -17.15
CA ASP A 166 -11.48 -12.30 -18.30
C ASP A 166 -11.47 -10.85 -18.84
N ASN A 167 -11.01 -9.88 -18.05
CA ASN A 167 -11.12 -8.46 -18.39
C ASN A 167 -9.78 -7.72 -18.47
N VAL A 168 -8.73 -8.18 -17.79
CA VAL A 168 -7.42 -7.49 -17.75
C VAL A 168 -6.73 -7.43 -19.11
N GLY A 169 -7.00 -8.42 -19.99
CA GLY A 169 -6.50 -8.42 -21.37
C GLY A 169 -7.07 -7.30 -22.25
N LYS A 170 -8.16 -6.64 -21.81
CA LYS A 170 -8.75 -5.48 -22.48
C LYS A 170 -8.00 -4.18 -22.14
N CYS A 171 -7.19 -4.20 -21.10
CA CYS A 171 -6.43 -3.06 -20.62
C CYS A 171 -5.09 -3.01 -21.35
N GLN A 172 -5.04 -2.23 -22.44
CA GLN A 172 -3.85 -1.96 -23.26
C GLN A 172 -3.06 -0.77 -22.72
#